data_AF-A0A645G7U3-F1
#
_entry.id   AF-A0A645G7U3-F1
#
_cell.length_a   1.000
_cell.length_b   1.000
_cell.length_c   1.000
_cell.angle_alpha   90.00
_cell.angle_beta   90.00
_cell.angle_gamma   90.00
#
_symmetry.space_group_name_H-M   'P 1'
#
loop_
_entity.id
_entity.type
_entity.pdbx_description
1 polymer ?
#
loop_
_entity_poly.entity_id
_entity_poly.type
_entity_poly.pdbx_seq_one_letter_code
_entity_poly.pdbx_strand_id
1 'polypeptide(L)'
;MKNLYSARPLAHQDYMGALMSLGVRREKFSDLMVVSDCCYIPMLPEIMPYILENLTKVGSNGVSCREVGLEELSVLPRPVRERSLQVASLRLDALVAEIAGISRSQAEALIKSGKVLLNYREVKDRAQDVHTQDVLTIRGSGKFRVGEITGETRKGRLRLTVEQY
;
A
#
# COMPACT_ATOMS: atom_id res chain seq x y z
N MET A 1 -10.42 11.23 11.67
CA MET A 1 -9.73 12.24 12.50
C MET A 1 -8.92 13.14 11.59
N LYS A 2 -9.07 14.47 11.67
CA LYS A 2 -8.35 15.44 10.83
C LYS A 2 -7.35 16.22 11.69
N ASN A 3 -6.09 16.27 11.25
CA ASN A 3 -5.05 17.08 11.85
C ASN A 3 -5.24 18.56 11.46
N LEU A 4 -5.41 19.43 12.46
CA LEU A 4 -5.73 20.85 12.24
C LEU A 4 -4.48 21.73 12.11
N TYR A 5 -3.29 21.25 12.49
CA TYR A 5 -2.06 22.04 12.51
C TYR A 5 -0.83 21.26 12.01
N SER A 6 0.09 21.99 11.36
CA SER A 6 1.21 21.42 10.59
C SER A 6 2.59 21.68 11.21
N ALA A 7 2.73 21.69 12.54
CA ALA A 7 4.07 21.77 13.13
C ALA A 7 4.93 20.56 12.73
N ARG A 8 4.29 19.38 12.62
CA ARG A 8 4.85 18.14 12.10
C ARG A 8 3.73 17.23 11.59
N PRO A 9 3.92 16.48 10.48
CA PRO A 9 2.99 15.44 10.06
C PRO A 9 2.87 14.34 11.12
N LEU A 10 1.64 14.00 11.49
CA LEU A 10 1.36 12.91 12.43
C LEU A 10 1.48 11.57 11.70
N ALA A 11 2.25 10.66 12.29
CA ALA A 11 2.38 9.29 11.83
C ALA A 11 1.42 8.36 12.58
N HIS A 12 1.30 7.12 12.09
CA HIS A 12 0.48 6.08 12.70
C HIS A 12 0.72 5.92 14.22
N GLN A 13 1.99 5.95 14.65
CA GLN A 13 2.37 5.79 16.06
C GLN A 13 1.83 6.92 16.95
N ASP A 14 1.69 8.14 16.42
CA ASP A 14 1.20 9.29 17.18
C ASP A 14 -0.29 9.12 17.52
N TYR A 15 -1.11 8.74 16.54
CA TYR A 15 -2.55 8.48 16.74
C TYR A 15 -2.78 7.29 17.68
N MET A 16 -1.98 6.22 17.54
CA MET A 16 -2.02 5.06 18.43
C MET A 16 -1.73 5.48 19.89
N GLY A 17 -0.66 6.26 20.10
CA GLY A 17 -0.29 6.74 21.43
C GLY A 17 -1.36 7.62 22.06
N ALA A 18 -2.01 8.48 21.28
CA ALA A 18 -3.08 9.35 21.76
C ALA A 18 -4.33 8.56 22.17
N LEU A 19 -4.76 7.58 21.37
CA LEU A 19 -5.87 6.68 21.73
C LEU A 19 -5.59 5.89 23.02
N MET A 20 -4.37 5.36 23.16
CA MET A 20 -3.98 4.63 24.36
C MET A 20 -3.91 5.54 25.59
N SER A 21 -3.42 6.77 25.42
CA SER A 21 -3.35 7.78 26.51
C SER A 21 -4.74 8.22 26.97
N LEU A 22 -5.74 8.16 26.09
CA LEU A 22 -7.14 8.40 26.40
C LEU A 22 -7.81 7.20 27.12
N GLY A 23 -7.05 6.14 27.43
CA GLY A 23 -7.56 4.94 28.12
C GLY A 23 -8.28 3.96 27.21
N VAL A 24 -8.21 4.13 25.88
CA VAL A 24 -8.87 3.21 24.94
C VAL A 24 -8.03 1.96 24.77
N ARG A 25 -8.64 0.81 25.08
CA ARG A 25 -7.98 -0.50 24.94
C ARG A 25 -7.79 -0.87 23.47
N ARG A 26 -6.65 -1.50 23.16
CA ARG A 26 -6.25 -1.87 21.79
C ARG A 26 -7.26 -2.78 21.06
N GLU A 27 -8.06 -3.54 21.81
CA GLU A 27 -9.13 -4.42 21.32
C GLU A 27 -10.34 -3.66 20.75
N LYS A 28 -10.48 -2.36 21.03
CA LYS A 28 -11.65 -1.55 20.66
C LYS A 28 -11.52 -0.87 19.28
N PHE A 29 -10.35 -0.95 18.65
CA PHE A 29 -10.07 -0.36 17.34
C PHE A 29 -9.06 -1.20 16.56
N SER A 30 -9.09 -1.14 15.24
CA SER A 30 -8.20 -1.95 14.37
C SER A 30 -7.01 -1.15 13.85
N ASP A 31 -6.50 -1.51 12.67
CA ASP A 31 -5.41 -0.79 11.99
C ASP A 31 -5.81 0.66 11.66
N LEU A 32 -4.84 1.57 11.64
CA LEU A 32 -5.07 2.99 11.37
C LEU A 32 -4.55 3.33 9.98
N MET A 33 -5.37 4.01 9.19
CA MET A 33 -4.98 4.49 7.87
C MET A 33 -4.76 5.99 7.90
N VAL A 34 -3.49 6.41 7.80
CA VAL A 34 -3.13 7.83 7.71
C VAL A 34 -3.01 8.20 6.24
N VAL A 35 -3.86 9.12 5.78
CA VAL A 35 -3.87 9.66 4.41
C VAL A 35 -3.79 11.19 4.51
N SER A 36 -2.68 11.76 4.06
CA SER A 36 -2.43 13.21 4.12
C SER A 36 -2.56 13.77 5.54
N ASP A 37 -3.56 14.62 5.79
CA ASP A 37 -3.87 15.22 7.09
C ASP A 37 -4.94 14.46 7.88
N CYS A 38 -5.42 13.33 7.35
CA CYS A 38 -6.50 12.56 7.95
C CYS A 38 -6.00 11.19 8.42
N CYS A 39 -6.56 10.71 9.53
CA CYS A 39 -6.40 9.36 10.04
C CYS A 39 -7.78 8.70 10.18
N TYR A 40 -7.93 7.54 9.55
CA TYR A 40 -9.13 6.71 9.56
C TYR A 40 -8.89 5.51 10.45
N ILE A 41 -9.82 5.27 11.37
CA ILE A 41 -9.67 4.26 12.42
C ILE A 41 -10.99 3.50 12.50
N PRO A 42 -11.04 2.23 12.07
CA PRO A 42 -12.19 1.38 12.35
C PRO A 42 -12.22 1.07 13.84
N MET A 43 -13.39 1.21 14.44
CA MET A 43 -13.57 1.02 15.88
C MET A 43 -14.95 0.48 16.21
N LEU A 44 -15.09 -0.08 17.42
CA LEU A 44 -16.39 -0.53 17.90
C LEU A 44 -17.32 0.69 18.13
N PRO A 45 -18.60 0.63 17.70
CA PRO A 45 -19.52 1.76 17.82
C PRO A 45 -19.66 2.31 19.25
N GLU A 46 -19.56 1.44 20.26
CA GLU A 46 -19.69 1.80 21.68
C GLU A 46 -18.64 2.80 22.18
N ILE A 47 -17.44 2.83 21.59
CA ILE A 47 -16.36 3.73 22.03
C ILE A 47 -16.30 5.02 21.20
N MET A 48 -17.01 5.05 20.07
CA MET A 48 -16.97 6.16 19.12
C MET A 48 -17.42 7.49 19.71
N PRO A 49 -18.56 7.60 20.44
CA PRO A 49 -18.97 8.86 21.06
C PRO A 49 -17.91 9.43 22.01
N TYR A 50 -17.29 8.56 22.82
CA TYR A 50 -16.24 8.95 23.75
C TYR A 50 -15.03 9.56 23.02
N ILE A 51 -14.60 8.95 21.91
CA ILE A 51 -13.49 9.48 21.10
C ILE A 51 -13.85 10.82 20.45
N LEU A 52 -15.07 10.93 19.88
CA LEU A 52 -15.52 12.16 19.22
C LEU A 52 -15.51 13.35 20.17
N GLU A 53 -15.86 13.13 21.44
CA GLU A 53 -15.93 14.16 22.47
C GLU A 53 -14.56 14.48 23.11
N ASN A 54 -13.73 13.47 23.37
CA ASN A 54 -12.56 13.63 24.23
C ASN A 54 -11.23 13.74 23.46
N LEU A 55 -11.13 13.18 22.25
CA LEU A 55 -9.89 13.22 21.48
C LEU A 55 -9.75 14.52 20.70
N THR A 56 -9.22 15.54 21.37
CA THR A 56 -9.00 16.90 20.80
C THR A 56 -7.56 17.17 20.40
N LYS A 57 -6.61 16.34 20.85
CA LYS A 57 -5.18 16.47 20.56
C LYS A 57 -4.50 15.13 20.31
N VAL A 58 -3.52 15.13 19.40
CA VAL A 58 -2.61 14.01 19.14
C VAL A 58 -1.19 14.56 19.11
N GLY A 59 -0.35 14.12 20.06
CA GLY A 59 0.94 14.77 20.31
C GLY A 59 0.74 16.25 20.67
N SER A 60 1.42 17.14 19.94
CA SER A 60 1.26 18.60 20.07
C SER A 60 0.16 19.19 19.19
N ASN A 61 -0.45 18.39 18.30
CA ASN A 61 -1.35 18.90 17.27
C ASN A 61 -2.81 18.78 17.71
N GLY A 62 -3.60 19.83 17.44
CA GLY A 62 -5.06 19.77 17.58
C GLY A 62 -5.67 18.89 16.49
N VAL A 63 -6.65 18.07 16.85
CA VAL A 63 -7.37 17.20 15.92
C VAL A 63 -8.88 17.40 16.03
N SER A 64 -9.59 17.19 14.93
CA SER A 64 -11.05 17.11 14.90
C SER A 64 -11.48 15.69 14.53
N CYS A 65 -12.44 15.15 15.29
CA CYS A 65 -12.96 13.80 15.10
C CYS A 65 -14.39 13.87 14.54
N ARG A 66 -14.68 13.03 13.54
CA ARG A 66 -15.99 12.88 12.89
C ARG A 66 -16.18 11.43 12.51
N GLU A 67 -17.40 10.92 12.64
CA GLU A 67 -17.83 9.64 12.09
C GLU A 67 -17.95 9.70 10.56
N VAL A 68 -17.47 8.65 9.90
CA VAL A 68 -17.49 8.50 8.44
C VAL A 68 -18.16 7.19 8.08
N GLY A 69 -19.01 7.22 7.05
CA GLY A 69 -19.59 6.00 6.47
C GLY A 69 -18.56 5.16 5.72
N LEU A 70 -18.88 3.89 5.46
CA LEU A 70 -18.03 2.99 4.66
C LEU A 70 -17.89 3.48 3.21
N GLU A 71 -18.87 4.22 2.71
CA GLU A 71 -18.86 4.80 1.38
C GLU A 71 -17.71 5.81 1.24
N GLU A 72 -17.45 6.62 2.27
CA GLU A 72 -16.33 7.58 2.29
C GLU A 72 -14.96 6.86 2.31
N LEU A 73 -14.88 5.68 2.92
CA LEU A 73 -13.67 4.83 2.93
C LEU A 73 -13.32 4.29 1.54
N SER A 74 -14.33 4.03 0.69
CA SER A 74 -14.12 3.50 -0.66
C SER A 74 -13.43 4.50 -1.61
N VAL A 75 -13.52 5.79 -1.29
CA VAL A 75 -12.95 6.90 -2.08
C VAL A 75 -11.54 7.26 -1.59
N LEU A 76 -11.09 6.71 -0.45
CA LEU A 76 -9.77 7.02 0.05
C LEU A 76 -8.70 6.49 -0.90
N PRO A 77 -7.70 7.31 -1.26
CA PRO A 77 -6.55 6.82 -1.98
C PRO A 77 -5.91 5.72 -1.13
N ARG A 78 -5.98 4.48 -1.61
CA ARG A 78 -5.11 3.43 -1.09
C ARG A 78 -3.70 3.92 -1.35
N PRO A 79 -2.79 3.91 -0.36
CA PRO A 79 -1.42 4.36 -0.57
C PRO A 79 -0.74 3.38 -1.53
N VAL A 80 -0.87 3.63 -2.83
CA VAL A 80 -0.17 2.92 -3.88
C VAL A 80 1.26 3.41 -3.84
N ARG A 81 2.20 2.51 -3.56
CA ARG A 81 3.62 2.86 -3.62
C ARG A 81 4.10 2.68 -5.06
N GLU A 82 4.36 3.79 -5.72
CA GLU A 82 4.99 3.77 -7.03
C GLU A 82 6.49 3.47 -6.89
N ARG A 83 7.01 2.57 -7.74
CA ARG A 83 8.44 2.25 -7.84
C ARG A 83 8.86 2.31 -9.30
N SER A 84 9.99 2.97 -9.57
CA SER A 84 10.65 2.90 -10.87
C SER A 84 11.57 1.68 -10.95
N LEU A 85 11.43 0.88 -12.01
CA LEU A 85 12.23 -0.32 -12.26
C LEU A 85 12.96 -0.22 -13.59
N GLN A 86 14.04 -0.99 -13.72
CA GLN A 86 14.77 -1.14 -14.97
C GLN A 86 14.83 -2.61 -15.35
N VAL A 87 14.15 -3.02 -16.42
CA VAL A 87 14.13 -4.43 -16.86
C VAL A 87 14.76 -4.57 -18.24
N ALA A 88 15.35 -5.73 -18.51
CA ALA A 88 15.89 -6.02 -19.83
C ALA A 88 14.79 -6.23 -20.90
N SER A 89 13.61 -6.67 -20.48
CA SER A 89 12.43 -6.85 -21.33
C SER A 89 11.18 -7.01 -20.46
N LEU A 90 10.00 -6.96 -21.08
CA LEU A 90 8.69 -7.16 -20.44
C LEU A 90 8.32 -8.63 -20.23
N ARG A 91 9.30 -9.52 -20.13
CA ARG A 91 9.06 -10.93 -19.80
C ARG A 91 8.68 -11.07 -18.34
N LEU A 92 7.78 -12.01 -18.05
CA LEU A 92 7.33 -12.31 -16.70
C LEU A 92 8.49 -12.59 -15.73
N ASP A 93 9.46 -13.43 -16.12
CA ASP A 93 10.64 -13.73 -15.30
C ASP A 93 11.50 -12.51 -14.96
N ALA A 94 11.69 -11.62 -15.93
CA ALA A 94 12.46 -10.39 -15.77
C ALA A 94 11.78 -9.41 -14.81
N LEU A 95 10.47 -9.22 -14.96
CA LEU A 95 9.67 -8.35 -14.09
C LEU A 95 9.59 -8.92 -12.67
N VAL A 96 9.31 -10.22 -12.50
CA VAL A 96 9.23 -10.84 -11.18
C VAL A 96 10.57 -10.75 -10.44
N ALA A 97 11.69 -10.98 -11.12
CA ALA A 97 13.02 -10.86 -10.51
C ALA A 97 13.30 -9.45 -10.00
N GLU A 98 13.02 -8.42 -10.81
CA GLU A 98 13.26 -7.02 -10.46
C GLU A 98 12.27 -6.52 -9.37
N ILE A 99 10.99 -6.87 -9.47
CA ILE A 99 9.95 -6.49 -8.49
C ILE A 99 10.23 -7.10 -7.12
N ALA A 100 10.57 -8.39 -7.07
CA ALA A 100 10.81 -9.12 -5.82
C ALA A 100 12.25 -8.96 -5.30
N GLY A 101 13.17 -8.37 -6.07
CA GLY A 101 14.57 -8.21 -5.67
C GLY A 101 15.34 -9.53 -5.59
N ILE A 102 15.02 -10.48 -6.47
CA ILE A 102 15.57 -11.85 -6.47
C ILE A 102 16.28 -12.17 -7.79
N SER A 103 17.01 -13.28 -7.83
CA SER A 103 17.64 -13.73 -9.09
C SER A 103 16.59 -14.21 -10.11
N ARG A 104 16.94 -14.21 -11.40
CA ARG A 104 16.07 -14.79 -12.45
C ARG A 104 15.76 -16.27 -12.24
N SER A 105 16.70 -17.05 -11.70
CA SER A 105 16.46 -18.47 -11.41
C SER A 105 15.45 -18.66 -10.28
N GLN A 106 15.48 -17.79 -9.26
CA GLN A 106 14.49 -17.79 -8.19
C GLN A 106 13.10 -17.35 -8.71
N ALA A 107 13.05 -16.32 -9.57
CA ALA A 107 11.82 -15.89 -10.20
C ALA A 107 11.17 -17.03 -11.02
N GLU A 108 11.96 -17.77 -11.80
CA GLU A 108 11.46 -18.92 -12.55
C GLU A 108 10.91 -20.02 -11.64
N ALA A 109 11.55 -20.31 -10.50
CA ALA A 109 11.05 -21.27 -9.53
C ALA A 109 9.69 -20.83 -8.92
N LEU A 110 9.50 -19.53 -8.65
CA LEU A 110 8.22 -18.99 -8.19
C LEU A 110 7.11 -19.14 -9.24
N ILE A 111 7.42 -18.83 -10.50
CA ILE A 111 6.48 -18.96 -11.62
C ILE A 111 6.06 -20.42 -11.79
N LYS A 112 7.02 -21.35 -11.87
CA LYS A 112 6.73 -22.78 -12.03
C LYS A 112 5.93 -23.38 -10.87
N SER A 113 6.12 -22.86 -9.66
CA SER A 113 5.41 -23.31 -8.45
C SER A 113 4.02 -22.68 -8.26
N GLY A 114 3.51 -21.90 -9.23
CA GLY A 114 2.19 -21.27 -9.16
C GLY A 114 2.12 -20.13 -8.13
N LYS A 115 3.28 -19.60 -7.70
CA LYS A 115 3.35 -18.49 -6.73
C LYS A 115 3.24 -17.12 -7.39
N VAL A 116 3.15 -17.07 -8.72
CA VAL A 116 2.96 -15.85 -9.50
C VAL A 116 1.65 -15.95 -10.28
N LEU A 117 0.81 -14.93 -10.11
CA LEU A 117 -0.42 -14.75 -10.88
C LEU A 117 -0.25 -13.54 -11.79
N LEU A 118 -0.62 -13.69 -13.06
CA LEU A 118 -0.78 -12.60 -14.01
C LEU A 118 -2.28 -12.44 -14.28
N ASN A 119 -2.82 -11.25 -14.06
CA ASN A 119 -4.25 -10.95 -14.22
C ASN A 119 -5.14 -12.00 -13.51
N TYR A 120 -4.78 -12.32 -12.26
CA TYR A 120 -5.47 -13.28 -11.40
C TYR A 120 -5.44 -14.74 -11.87
N ARG A 121 -4.60 -15.07 -12.85
CA ARG A 121 -4.42 -16.44 -13.36
C ARG A 121 -3.01 -16.93 -13.12
N GLU A 122 -2.88 -18.19 -12.74
CA GLU A 122 -1.55 -18.82 -12.62
C GLU A 122 -0.92 -18.93 -14.01
N VAL A 123 0.31 -18.47 -14.12
CA VAL A 123 1.12 -18.58 -15.33
C VAL A 123 2.33 -19.45 -15.02
N LYS A 124 2.59 -20.44 -15.87
CA LYS A 124 3.77 -21.31 -15.77
C LYS A 124 4.85 -20.97 -16.79
N ASP A 125 4.49 -20.23 -17.84
CA ASP A 125 5.45 -19.77 -18.83
C ASP A 125 6.19 -18.52 -18.32
N ARG A 126 7.47 -18.72 -17.99
CA ARG A 126 8.36 -17.65 -17.54
C ARG A 126 8.61 -16.59 -18.62
N ALA A 127 8.46 -16.97 -19.89
CA ALA A 127 8.72 -16.13 -21.05
C ALA A 127 7.51 -15.32 -21.50
N GLN A 128 6.35 -15.52 -20.87
CA GLN A 128 5.14 -14.80 -21.22
C GLN A 128 5.36 -13.29 -21.14
N ASP A 129 4.95 -12.59 -22.18
CA ASP A 129 4.99 -11.13 -22.23
C ASP A 129 3.94 -10.54 -21.31
N VAL A 130 4.36 -9.53 -20.56
CA VAL A 130 3.53 -8.75 -19.65
C VAL A 130 3.34 -7.36 -20.25
N HIS A 131 2.11 -6.87 -20.24
CA HIS A 131 1.78 -5.59 -20.84
C HIS A 131 1.64 -4.51 -19.77
N THR A 132 1.64 -3.26 -20.20
CA THR A 132 1.25 -2.15 -19.33
C THR A 132 -0.17 -2.39 -18.82
N GLN A 133 -0.45 -1.94 -17.60
CA GLN A 133 -1.70 -2.16 -16.84
C GLN A 133 -1.97 -3.59 -16.38
N ASP A 134 -1.14 -4.58 -16.76
CA ASP A 134 -1.27 -5.94 -16.23
C ASP A 134 -1.03 -5.98 -14.71
N VAL A 135 -1.73 -6.89 -14.05
CA VAL A 135 -1.65 -7.09 -12.60
C VAL A 135 -0.86 -8.34 -12.28
N LEU A 136 0.27 -8.15 -11.60
CA LEU A 136 1.13 -9.22 -11.08
C LEU A 136 0.90 -9.42 -9.60
N THR A 137 0.55 -10.64 -9.18
CA THR A 137 0.55 -11.02 -7.76
C THR A 137 1.65 -12.03 -7.52
N ILE A 138 2.61 -11.68 -6.66
CA ILE A 138 3.73 -12.54 -6.30
C ILE A 138 3.55 -12.92 -4.83
N ARG A 139 3.31 -14.20 -4.55
CA ARG A 139 3.12 -14.67 -3.17
C ARG A 139 4.36 -14.37 -2.34
N GLY A 140 4.16 -13.65 -1.23
CA GLY A 140 5.22 -13.19 -0.33
C GLY A 140 5.78 -11.79 -0.65
N SER A 141 5.57 -11.27 -1.87
CA SER A 141 6.05 -9.92 -2.25
C SER A 141 4.92 -8.90 -2.38
N GLY A 142 3.71 -9.32 -2.76
CA GLY A 142 2.53 -8.48 -2.83
C GLY A 142 1.88 -8.43 -4.21
N LYS A 143 1.02 -7.42 -4.41
CA LYS A 143 0.28 -7.18 -5.65
C LYS A 143 0.81 -5.91 -6.31
N PHE A 144 1.06 -6.01 -7.61
CA PHE A 144 1.69 -4.97 -8.40
C PHE A 144 0.89 -4.75 -9.68
N ARG A 145 0.73 -3.50 -10.11
CA ARG A 145 0.27 -3.17 -11.46
C ARG A 145 1.46 -2.63 -12.25
N VAL A 146 1.64 -3.15 -13.45
CA VAL A 146 2.68 -2.67 -14.37
C VAL A 146 2.24 -1.33 -14.93
N GLY A 147 3.07 -0.31 -14.72
CA GLY A 147 2.85 1.04 -15.23
C GLY A 147 3.38 1.21 -16.65
N GLU A 148 3.58 2.47 -17.05
CA GLU A 148 4.05 2.80 -18.40
C GLU A 148 5.57 2.67 -18.53
N ILE A 149 6.02 2.44 -19.76
CA ILE A 149 7.44 2.52 -20.10
C ILE A 149 7.82 3.99 -20.19
N THR A 150 8.62 4.46 -19.25
CA THR A 150 9.07 5.86 -19.16
C THR A 150 10.33 6.13 -19.97
N GLY A 151 10.94 5.11 -20.56
CA GLY A 151 12.02 5.24 -21.53
C GLY A 151 12.98 4.06 -21.55
N GLU A 152 14.18 4.28 -22.08
CA GLU A 152 15.21 3.27 -22.21
C GLU A 152 16.56 3.81 -21.69
N THR A 153 17.34 2.94 -21.07
CA THR A 153 18.69 3.27 -20.62
C THR A 153 19.68 3.20 -21.78
N ARG A 154 20.85 3.85 -21.65
CA ARG A 154 21.96 3.74 -22.63
C ARG A 154 22.42 2.31 -22.91
N LYS A 155 22.09 1.35 -22.04
CA LYS A 155 22.44 -0.07 -22.16
C LYS A 155 21.27 -0.94 -22.66
N GLY A 156 20.20 -0.34 -23.17
CA GLY A 156 19.07 -1.06 -23.75
C GLY A 156 18.05 -1.64 -22.75
N ARG A 157 18.13 -1.28 -21.46
CA ARG A 157 17.11 -1.67 -20.47
C ARG A 157 15.93 -0.71 -20.51
N LEU A 158 14.72 -1.25 -20.47
CA LEU A 158 13.46 -0.50 -20.36
C LEU A 158 13.31 0.05 -18.94
N ARG A 159 12.93 1.33 -18.84
CA ARG A 159 12.49 1.97 -17.59
C ARG A 159 10.98 1.94 -17.57
N LEU A 160 10.41 1.47 -16.47
CA LEU A 160 8.96 1.47 -16.27
C LEU A 160 8.63 1.69 -14.80
N THR A 161 7.40 2.12 -14.54
CA THR A 161 6.88 2.27 -13.18
C THR A 161 6.05 1.05 -12.80
N VAL A 162 5.99 0.72 -11.51
CA VAL A 162 5.05 -0.25 -10.98
C VAL A 162 4.36 0.32 -9.75
N GLU A 163 3.08 0.03 -9.65
CA GLU A 163 2.22 0.40 -8.53
C GLU A 163 2.09 -0.79 -7.59
N GLN A 164 2.60 -0.67 -6.36
CA GLN A 164 2.40 -1.69 -5.33
C GLN A 164 1.16 -1.36 -4.48
N TYR A 165 0.27 -2.34 -4.36
CA TYR A 165 -0.96 -2.30 -3.56
C TYR A 165 -0.77 -2.97 -2.20
#